data_AF-A0A2E0LL79-F1
#
_entry.id   AF-A0A2E0LL79-F1
#
_cell.length_a   1.000
_cell.length_b   1.000
_cell.length_c   1.000
_cell.angle_alpha   90.00
_cell.angle_beta   90.00
_cell.angle_gamma   90.00
#
_symmetry.space_group_name_H-M   'P 1'
#
loop_
_entity.id
_entity.type
_entity.pdbx_description
1 polymer ?
#
loop_
_entity_poly.entity_id
_entity_poly.type
_entity_poly.pdbx_seq_one_letter_code
_entity_poly.pdbx_strand_id
1 'polypeptide(L)'
;MPATLAVLAMSAAASPSNPWTVNLYFENDLFDETDQNYTNGVRLSWISPDTTSYQNDPAFPAWLRAANRRLRLLHSNDPETEHNLVISLGQLMFTPEDTEASALLPEQRPYAGYLHAGIAYHTRSENRLDVMELDVGIVGPSALAHETQDLIHDLRGFEKYQGWDNQLRDEPTLQLLYEQKRRLFSDTWRNNFGHDFIAHAGASLGNVATHLNFGGEYRVGWDLPDDFGTSAVRA
;
A
#
# COMPACT_ATOMS: atom_id res chain seq x y z
N MET A 1 -10.26 17.18 -5.68
CA MET A 1 -11.47 16.32 -5.64
C MET A 1 -11.01 14.86 -5.80
N PRO A 2 -11.82 13.80 -5.54
CA PRO A 2 -11.28 12.57 -4.97
C PRO A 2 -10.32 11.85 -5.92
N ALA A 3 -9.16 11.43 -5.40
CA ALA A 3 -8.37 10.36 -5.99
C ALA A 3 -9.34 9.19 -6.27
N THR A 4 -9.44 8.78 -7.53
CA THR A 4 -10.35 7.69 -7.89
C THR A 4 -9.68 6.40 -7.47
N LEU A 5 -10.00 5.95 -6.26
CA LEU A 5 -9.59 4.67 -5.73
C LEU A 5 -10.43 3.58 -6.40
N ALA A 6 -9.85 2.88 -7.37
CA ALA A 6 -10.45 1.66 -7.91
C ALA A 6 -9.82 0.44 -7.23
N VAL A 7 -10.48 -0.10 -6.20
CA VAL A 7 -10.12 -1.42 -5.64
C VAL A 7 -10.88 -2.48 -6.42
N LEU A 8 -10.18 -3.24 -7.26
CA LEU A 8 -10.73 -4.43 -7.88
C LEU A 8 -10.27 -5.66 -7.09
N ALA A 9 -11.09 -6.11 -6.15
CA ALA A 9 -10.88 -7.38 -5.46
C ALA A 9 -11.40 -8.53 -6.35
N MET A 10 -10.50 -9.19 -7.10
CA MET A 10 -10.86 -10.43 -7.79
C MET A 10 -10.68 -11.61 -6.83
N SER A 11 -11.80 -12.12 -6.33
CA SER A 11 -11.87 -13.42 -5.67
C SER A 11 -11.78 -14.52 -6.72
N ALA A 12 -10.65 -15.23 -6.79
CA ALA A 12 -10.60 -16.51 -7.49
C ALA A 12 -11.33 -17.55 -6.64
N ALA A 13 -12.44 -18.08 -7.17
CA ALA A 13 -13.30 -19.01 -6.47
C ALA A 13 -12.62 -20.38 -6.23
N ALA A 14 -12.34 -20.68 -4.97
CA ALA A 14 -12.24 -22.05 -4.43
C ALA A 14 -12.78 -22.07 -2.98
N SER A 15 -13.82 -22.88 -2.73
CA SER A 15 -14.53 -23.02 -1.44
C SER A 15 -13.73 -23.80 -0.37
N PRO A 16 -14.13 -23.79 0.93
CA PRO A 16 -14.62 -22.70 1.77
C PRO A 16 -13.94 -22.75 3.17
N SER A 17 -12.67 -22.39 3.28
CA SER A 17 -12.09 -21.97 4.56
C SER A 17 -10.91 -21.06 4.29
N ASN A 18 -11.22 -19.77 4.18
CA ASN A 18 -10.24 -18.68 4.14
C ASN A 18 -9.23 -18.81 2.97
N PRO A 19 -9.61 -18.49 1.72
CA PRO A 19 -8.70 -18.51 0.57
C PRO A 19 -7.76 -17.29 0.55
N TRP A 20 -6.64 -17.40 -0.15
CA TRP A 20 -5.77 -16.26 -0.43
C TRP A 20 -6.55 -15.15 -1.15
N THR A 21 -6.30 -13.89 -0.77
CA THR A 21 -6.92 -12.73 -1.39
C THR A 21 -5.92 -12.03 -2.30
N VAL A 22 -6.33 -11.70 -3.52
CA VAL A 22 -5.55 -10.86 -4.44
C VAL A 22 -6.16 -9.47 -4.48
N ASN A 23 -5.35 -8.46 -4.23
CA ASN A 23 -5.75 -7.06 -4.28
C ASN A 23 -4.96 -6.34 -5.37
N LEU A 24 -5.66 -5.72 -6.31
CA LEU A 24 -5.08 -4.78 -7.26
C LEU A 24 -5.52 -3.38 -6.87
N TYR A 25 -4.53 -2.56 -6.55
CA TYR A 25 -4.67 -1.15 -6.25
C TYR A 25 -4.13 -0.33 -7.40
N PHE A 26 -4.90 0.64 -7.85
CA PHE A 26 -4.52 1.55 -8.91
C PHE A 26 -4.95 2.97 -8.55
N GLU A 27 -4.02 3.90 -8.67
CA GLU A 27 -4.24 5.34 -8.49
C GLU A 27 -3.71 6.08 -9.70
N ASN A 28 -4.47 7.07 -10.15
CA ASN A 28 -4.08 7.94 -11.26
C ASN A 28 -4.65 9.33 -11.05
N ASP A 29 -3.88 10.35 -11.40
CA ASP A 29 -4.26 11.75 -11.26
C ASP A 29 -5.07 12.30 -12.46
N LEU A 30 -6.02 11.50 -12.97
CA LEU A 30 -6.81 11.84 -14.16
C LEU A 30 -7.81 13.00 -13.95
N PHE A 31 -7.98 13.52 -12.74
CA PHE A 31 -9.14 14.36 -12.37
C PHE A 31 -8.87 15.57 -11.46
N ASP A 32 -7.64 15.92 -11.10
CA ASP A 32 -7.36 17.09 -10.24
C ASP A 32 -6.31 18.03 -10.86
N GLU A 33 -6.61 19.34 -10.87
CA GLU A 33 -5.72 20.43 -11.29
C GLU A 33 -4.97 21.03 -10.07
N THR A 34 -4.72 20.24 -9.02
CA THR A 34 -4.01 20.70 -7.81
C THR A 34 -2.81 19.82 -7.51
N ASP A 35 -1.64 20.32 -7.91
CA ASP A 35 -0.33 19.70 -7.84
C ASP A 35 0.02 19.12 -6.47
N GLN A 36 0.13 17.78 -6.41
CA GLN A 36 0.93 17.08 -5.39
C GLN A 36 1.92 16.08 -6.00
N ASN A 37 2.48 16.40 -7.17
CA ASN A 37 3.72 15.80 -7.67
C ASN A 37 3.71 14.26 -7.80
N TYR A 38 2.54 13.61 -7.97
CA TYR A 38 2.36 12.15 -8.09
C TYR A 38 1.34 11.83 -9.18
N THR A 39 1.75 11.05 -10.17
CA THR A 39 1.01 10.93 -11.44
C THR A 39 0.25 9.61 -11.53
N ASN A 40 0.88 8.52 -11.10
CA ASN A 40 0.29 7.19 -11.17
C ASN A 40 0.97 6.20 -10.22
N GLY A 41 0.19 5.26 -9.70
CA GLY A 41 0.70 4.10 -9.00
C GLY A 41 -0.15 2.86 -9.21
N VAL A 42 0.53 1.72 -9.30
CA VAL A 42 -0.11 0.41 -9.30
C VAL A 42 0.54 -0.47 -8.25
N ARG A 43 -0.27 -1.19 -7.47
CA ARG A 43 0.22 -2.16 -6.49
C ARG A 43 -0.62 -3.42 -6.55
N LEU A 44 0.04 -4.54 -6.77
CA LEU A 44 -0.54 -5.87 -6.72
C LEU A 44 -0.12 -6.53 -5.40
N SER A 45 -1.08 -7.10 -4.66
CA SER A 45 -0.83 -7.75 -3.38
C SER A 45 -1.51 -9.10 -3.27
N TRP A 46 -0.83 -10.07 -2.66
CA TRP A 46 -1.34 -11.38 -2.28
C TRP A 46 -1.36 -11.47 -0.76
N ILE A 47 -2.55 -11.65 -0.21
CA ILE A 47 -2.81 -11.68 1.23
C ILE A 47 -3.13 -13.12 1.62
N SER A 48 -2.38 -13.65 2.57
CA SER A 48 -2.61 -14.99 3.10
C SER A 48 -3.86 -15.03 3.98
N PRO A 49 -4.47 -16.22 4.10
CA PRO A 49 -5.39 -16.52 5.20
C PRO A 49 -4.70 -16.38 6.57
N ASP A 50 -5.46 -16.50 7.65
CA ASP A 50 -4.90 -16.41 9.01
C ASP A 50 -3.74 -17.41 9.19
N THR A 51 -2.55 -16.89 9.48
CA THR A 51 -1.31 -17.65 9.57
C THR A 51 -1.24 -18.56 10.80
N THR A 52 -2.21 -18.47 11.73
CA THR A 52 -2.39 -19.50 12.77
C THR A 52 -2.49 -20.89 12.15
N SER A 53 -3.09 -21.00 10.95
CA SER A 53 -3.22 -22.23 10.17
C SER A 53 -1.90 -22.76 9.56
N TYR A 54 -0.85 -21.93 9.47
CA TYR A 54 0.38 -22.25 8.73
C TYR A 54 1.67 -22.31 9.57
N GLN A 55 1.60 -22.10 10.89
CA GLN A 55 2.77 -22.07 11.77
C GLN A 55 3.66 -23.32 11.65
N ASN A 56 3.04 -24.48 11.38
CA ASN A 56 3.69 -25.76 11.20
C ASN A 56 3.43 -26.37 9.82
N ASP A 57 2.85 -25.61 8.88
CA ASP A 57 2.50 -26.14 7.56
C ASP A 57 3.79 -26.27 6.70
N PRO A 58 4.17 -27.48 6.28
CA PRO A 58 5.35 -27.71 5.45
C PRO A 58 5.25 -27.06 4.07
N ALA A 59 4.06 -26.66 3.59
CA ALA A 59 3.86 -26.00 2.31
C ALA A 59 4.54 -24.62 2.21
N PHE A 60 4.92 -24.01 3.34
CA PHE A 60 5.56 -22.68 3.36
C PHE A 60 7.09 -22.77 3.44
N PRO A 61 7.84 -21.74 2.98
CA PRO A 61 9.28 -21.70 3.18
C PRO A 61 9.68 -21.63 4.66
N ALA A 62 10.79 -22.27 5.02
CA ALA A 62 11.25 -22.34 6.41
C ALA A 62 11.58 -20.98 7.02
N TRP A 63 12.12 -20.05 6.22
CA TRP A 63 12.42 -18.68 6.64
C TRP A 63 11.15 -17.93 7.02
N LEU A 64 10.06 -18.15 6.28
CA LEU A 64 8.78 -17.50 6.50
C LEU A 64 8.10 -18.01 7.78
N ARG A 65 8.12 -19.33 8.02
CA ARG A 65 7.69 -19.89 9.31
C ARG A 65 8.52 -19.38 10.49
N ALA A 66 9.83 -19.19 10.29
CA ALA A 66 10.72 -18.66 11.34
C ALA A 66 10.45 -17.17 11.63
N ALA A 67 10.23 -16.37 10.60
CA ALA A 67 9.81 -14.97 10.72
C ALA A 67 8.47 -14.87 11.44
N ASN A 68 7.47 -15.65 11.01
CA ASN A 68 6.15 -15.73 11.66
C ASN A 68 6.28 -16.01 13.17
N ARG A 69 7.02 -17.06 13.57
CA ARG A 69 7.24 -17.37 14.99
C ARG A 69 7.87 -16.22 15.77
N ARG A 70 8.83 -15.50 15.19
CA ARG A 70 9.49 -14.36 15.86
C ARG A 70 8.55 -13.15 15.97
N LEU A 71 7.77 -12.88 14.93
CA LEU A 71 6.82 -11.76 14.90
C LEU A 71 5.63 -12.00 15.84
N ARG A 72 5.16 -13.25 15.97
CA ARG A 72 4.16 -13.63 16.99
C ARG A 72 4.66 -13.43 18.40
N LEU A 73 5.94 -13.68 18.70
CA LEU A 73 6.51 -13.40 20.03
C LEU A 73 6.53 -11.91 20.38
N LEU A 74 6.47 -11.03 19.38
CA LEU A 74 6.41 -9.58 19.56
C LEU A 74 4.97 -9.04 19.69
N HIS A 75 3.96 -9.86 19.38
CA HIS A 75 2.55 -9.48 19.40
C HIS A 75 1.73 -10.41 20.31
N SER A 76 0.48 -10.03 20.62
CA SER A 76 -0.35 -10.74 21.60
C SER A 76 -0.54 -12.22 21.24
N ASN A 77 -0.46 -13.13 22.22
CA ASN A 77 -0.77 -14.56 22.06
C ASN A 77 -2.28 -14.85 22.21
N ASP A 78 -3.12 -13.84 21.98
CA ASP A 78 -4.55 -13.99 22.13
C ASP A 78 -5.10 -14.91 21.03
N PRO A 79 -5.84 -15.98 21.38
CA PRO A 79 -6.47 -16.87 20.41
C PRO A 79 -7.37 -16.17 19.41
N GLU A 80 -7.90 -14.98 19.73
CA GLU A 80 -8.79 -14.20 18.88
C GLU A 80 -8.04 -13.25 17.92
N THR A 81 -6.70 -13.27 17.95
CA THR A 81 -5.88 -12.45 17.05
C THR A 81 -5.62 -13.18 15.73
N GLU A 82 -6.10 -12.58 14.64
CA GLU A 82 -5.81 -13.01 13.28
C GLU A 82 -4.46 -12.45 12.82
N HIS A 83 -3.73 -13.22 12.01
CA HIS A 83 -2.47 -12.79 11.46
C HIS A 83 -2.42 -13.03 9.95
N ASN A 84 -2.04 -12.05 9.14
CA ASN A 84 -1.94 -12.24 7.69
C ASN A 84 -0.55 -11.86 7.20
N LEU A 85 -0.02 -12.65 6.26
CA LEU A 85 1.15 -12.29 5.47
C LEU A 85 0.67 -11.63 4.19
N VAL A 86 1.28 -10.50 3.84
CA VAL A 86 1.05 -9.82 2.56
C VAL A 86 2.35 -9.82 1.79
N ILE A 87 2.30 -10.23 0.52
CA ILE A 87 3.38 -10.04 -0.45
C ILE A 87 2.87 -9.04 -1.47
N SER A 88 3.68 -8.07 -1.84
CA SER A 88 3.26 -7.05 -2.81
C SER A 88 4.36 -6.67 -3.78
N LEU A 89 3.94 -6.20 -4.95
CA LEU A 89 4.76 -5.59 -5.99
C LEU A 89 4.08 -4.29 -6.41
N GLY A 90 4.81 -3.19 -6.42
CA GLY A 90 4.28 -1.89 -6.80
C GLY A 90 5.23 -1.09 -7.68
N GLN A 91 4.65 -0.24 -8.52
CA GLN A 91 5.37 0.75 -9.31
C GLN A 91 4.67 2.10 -9.13
N LEU A 92 5.43 3.11 -8.75
CA LEU A 92 4.99 4.49 -8.61
C LEU A 92 5.72 5.37 -9.63
N MET A 93 5.02 6.39 -10.09
CA MET A 93 5.47 7.32 -11.12
C MET A 93 5.21 8.75 -10.67
N PHE A 94 6.27 9.55 -10.71
CA PHE A 94 6.23 10.95 -10.38
C PHE A 94 6.68 11.77 -11.58
N THR A 95 5.96 12.85 -11.88
CA THR A 95 6.29 13.81 -12.93
C THR A 95 6.34 15.22 -12.37
N PRO A 96 7.05 16.16 -13.03
CA PRO A 96 6.86 17.59 -12.83
C PRO A 96 5.42 18.00 -13.15
N GLU A 97 5.06 19.21 -12.71
CA GLU A 97 3.78 19.85 -13.02
C GLU A 97 3.71 20.17 -14.53
N ASP A 98 4.80 20.70 -15.10
CA ASP A 98 4.93 20.91 -16.53
C ASP A 98 5.47 19.63 -17.20
N THR A 99 4.55 18.83 -17.72
CA THR A 99 4.85 17.56 -18.40
C THR A 99 5.27 17.72 -19.88
N GLU A 100 5.13 18.92 -20.46
CA GLU A 100 5.61 19.25 -21.80
C GLU A 100 7.10 19.64 -21.79
N ALA A 101 7.63 20.04 -20.63
CA ALA A 101 9.03 20.38 -20.46
C ALA A 101 9.96 19.19 -20.73
N SER A 102 10.83 19.35 -21.73
CA SER A 102 11.89 18.38 -22.04
C SER A 102 13.17 18.60 -21.24
N ALA A 103 13.35 19.78 -20.65
CA ALA A 103 14.49 20.11 -19.81
C ALA A 103 14.19 19.83 -18.32
N LEU A 104 15.23 19.56 -17.54
CA LEU A 104 15.11 19.52 -16.08
C LEU A 104 14.59 20.87 -15.55
N LEU A 105 13.52 20.83 -14.77
CA LEU A 105 12.98 21.98 -14.04
C LEU A 105 13.41 21.90 -12.57
N PRO A 106 14.46 22.64 -12.13
CA PRO A 106 15.06 22.45 -10.81
C PRO A 106 14.13 22.78 -9.64
N GLU A 107 13.10 23.59 -9.88
CA GLU A 107 12.13 24.04 -8.88
C GLU A 107 10.90 23.13 -8.78
N GLN A 108 10.78 22.14 -9.67
CA GLN A 108 9.70 21.16 -9.66
C GLN A 108 10.23 19.78 -9.29
N ARG A 109 9.31 18.87 -8.91
CA ARG A 109 9.70 17.48 -8.71
C ARG A 109 10.23 16.92 -10.04
N PRO A 110 11.43 16.28 -10.06
CA PRO A 110 11.91 15.63 -11.26
C PRO A 110 11.06 14.39 -11.57
N TYR A 111 11.12 13.95 -12.84
CA TYR A 111 10.66 12.63 -13.19
C TYR A 111 11.33 11.57 -12.30
N ALA A 112 10.55 10.61 -11.82
CA ALA A 112 11.08 9.47 -11.07
C ALA A 112 10.13 8.29 -11.18
N GLY A 113 10.69 7.12 -11.46
CA GLY A 113 10.04 5.84 -11.21
C GLY A 113 10.49 5.27 -9.87
N TYR A 114 9.59 4.58 -9.17
CA TYR A 114 9.92 3.74 -8.02
C TYR A 114 9.29 2.37 -8.17
N LEU A 115 10.10 1.32 -8.29
CA LEU A 115 9.64 -0.07 -8.37
C LEU A 115 10.04 -0.79 -7.09
N HIS A 116 9.10 -1.41 -6.41
CA HIS A 116 9.35 -2.06 -5.13
C HIS A 116 8.56 -3.36 -4.95
N ALA A 117 9.12 -4.24 -4.13
CA ALA A 117 8.47 -5.43 -3.64
C ALA A 117 8.49 -5.44 -2.11
N GLY A 118 7.36 -5.78 -1.52
CA GLY A 118 7.12 -5.68 -0.09
C GLY A 118 6.67 -7.00 0.53
N ILE A 119 7.07 -7.22 1.77
CA ILE A 119 6.49 -8.24 2.65
C ILE A 119 5.94 -7.54 3.89
N ALA A 120 4.64 -7.68 4.14
CA ALA A 120 4.00 -7.18 5.34
C ALA A 120 3.42 -8.30 6.22
N TYR A 121 3.36 -8.04 7.52
CA TYR A 121 2.75 -8.90 8.51
C TYR A 121 1.69 -8.10 9.26
N HIS A 122 0.43 -8.48 9.08
CA HIS A 122 -0.72 -7.86 9.74
C HIS A 122 -1.08 -8.68 10.97
N THR A 123 -1.39 -8.00 12.06
CA THR A 123 -1.93 -8.60 13.28
C THR A 123 -3.19 -7.85 13.66
N ARG A 124 -4.33 -8.54 13.62
CA ARG A 124 -5.66 -7.97 13.79
C ARG A 124 -6.38 -8.59 14.98
N SER A 125 -7.00 -7.73 15.79
CA SER A 125 -7.95 -8.07 16.85
C SER A 125 -9.21 -7.23 16.68
N GLU A 126 -10.18 -7.35 17.59
CA GLU A 126 -11.45 -6.62 17.53
C GLU A 126 -11.27 -5.08 17.40
N ASN A 127 -10.30 -4.51 18.11
CA ASN A 127 -10.13 -3.05 18.19
C ASN A 127 -8.73 -2.55 17.80
N ARG A 128 -7.84 -3.43 17.34
CA ARG A 128 -6.47 -3.07 16.99
C ARG A 128 -5.97 -3.82 15.77
N LEU A 129 -5.28 -3.09 14.89
CA LEU A 129 -4.52 -3.61 13.76
C LEU A 129 -3.07 -3.09 13.86
N ASP A 130 -2.11 -4.01 13.85
CA ASP A 130 -0.69 -3.70 13.68
C ASP A 130 -0.23 -4.16 12.30
N VAL A 131 0.56 -3.32 11.63
CA VAL A 131 1.17 -3.60 10.33
C VAL A 131 2.67 -3.41 10.46
N MET A 132 3.44 -4.44 10.13
CA MET A 132 4.89 -4.35 9.95
C MET A 132 5.21 -4.68 8.50
N GLU A 133 5.93 -3.82 7.79
CA GLU A 133 6.23 -3.99 6.37
C GLU A 133 7.69 -3.70 6.08
N LEU A 134 8.28 -4.52 5.20
CA LEU A 134 9.62 -4.34 4.66
C LEU A 134 9.53 -4.31 3.14
N ASP A 135 9.95 -3.19 2.55
CA ASP A 135 10.05 -3.02 1.11
C ASP A 135 11.53 -2.95 0.67
N VAL A 136 11.78 -3.58 -0.47
CA VAL A 136 13.03 -3.44 -1.23
C VAL A 136 12.68 -3.00 -2.64
N GLY A 137 13.52 -2.17 -3.25
CA GLY A 137 13.17 -1.60 -4.55
C GLY A 137 14.31 -0.81 -5.17
N ILE A 138 13.94 -0.01 -6.18
CA ILE A 138 14.85 0.88 -6.90
C ILE A 138 14.07 2.11 -7.37
N VAL A 139 14.65 3.29 -7.12
CA VAL A 139 14.25 4.55 -7.76
C VAL A 139 15.11 4.74 -9.01
N GLY A 140 14.56 5.27 -10.10
CA GLY A 140 15.31 5.67 -11.30
C GLY A 140 14.93 4.89 -12.58
N PRO A 141 15.74 4.97 -13.65
CA PRO A 141 15.44 4.29 -14.93
C PRO A 141 15.18 2.79 -14.79
N SER A 142 15.87 2.10 -13.88
CA SER A 142 15.66 0.68 -13.62
C SER A 142 14.27 0.36 -13.01
N ALA A 143 13.52 1.36 -12.56
CA ALA A 143 12.13 1.20 -12.14
C ALA A 143 11.15 1.11 -13.32
N LEU A 144 11.61 1.37 -14.56
CA LEU A 144 10.85 1.23 -15.81
C LEU A 144 9.59 2.09 -15.93
N ALA A 145 9.52 3.20 -15.19
CA ALA A 145 8.33 4.06 -15.19
C ALA A 145 8.14 4.79 -16.53
N HIS A 146 9.23 5.22 -17.18
CA HIS A 146 9.19 5.83 -18.51
C HIS A 146 8.55 4.87 -19.53
N GLU A 147 9.04 3.63 -19.59
CA GLU A 147 8.56 2.61 -20.51
C GLU A 147 7.11 2.23 -20.23
N THR A 148 6.71 2.14 -18.96
CA THR A 148 5.32 1.89 -18.58
C THR A 148 4.40 3.04 -19.00
N GLN A 149 4.82 4.29 -18.80
CA GLN A 149 4.05 5.45 -19.23
C GLN A 149 3.89 5.46 -20.75
N ASP A 150 4.99 5.31 -21.47
CA ASP A 150 5.02 5.27 -22.92
C ASP A 150 4.10 4.20 -23.50
N LEU A 151 4.11 3.00 -22.90
CA LEU A 151 3.21 1.92 -23.28
C LEU A 151 1.74 2.34 -23.15
N ILE A 152 1.35 2.97 -22.03
CA ILE A 152 -0.02 3.42 -21.83
C ILE A 152 -0.36 4.58 -22.78
N HIS A 153 0.56 5.51 -23.02
CA HIS A 153 0.37 6.62 -23.94
C HIS A 153 0.19 6.11 -25.37
N ASP A 154 0.99 5.15 -25.81
CA ASP A 154 0.88 4.50 -27.12
C ASP A 154 -0.46 3.76 -27.27
N LEU A 155 -0.89 3.03 -26.23
CA LEU A 155 -2.17 2.31 -26.23
C LEU A 155 -3.40 3.24 -26.23
N ARG A 156 -3.28 4.43 -25.65
CA ARG A 156 -4.37 5.41 -25.50
C ARG A 156 -4.33 6.54 -26.52
N GLY A 157 -3.25 6.66 -27.28
CA GLY A 157 -3.03 7.74 -28.25
C GLY A 157 -2.69 9.08 -27.59
N PHE A 158 -2.05 9.07 -26.42
CA PHE A 158 -1.57 10.28 -25.76
C PHE A 158 -0.16 10.66 -26.23
N GLU A 159 0.17 11.95 -26.16
CA GLU A 159 1.52 12.42 -26.46
C GLU A 159 2.50 11.97 -25.38
N LYS A 160 3.72 11.62 -25.78
CA LYS A 160 4.77 11.14 -24.87
C LYS A 160 5.46 12.29 -24.17
N TYR A 161 5.73 12.13 -22.88
CA TYR A 161 6.52 13.11 -22.14
C TYR A 161 8.00 13.02 -22.53
N GLN A 162 8.60 14.16 -22.81
CA GLN A 162 9.98 14.25 -23.33
C GLN A 162 11.02 14.54 -22.23
N GLY A 163 10.60 14.64 -20.97
CA GLY A 163 11.47 14.98 -19.85
C GLY A 163 12.16 13.80 -19.14
N TRP A 164 11.80 12.56 -19.47
CA TRP A 164 12.29 11.34 -18.78
C TRP A 164 13.81 11.13 -18.81
N ASP A 165 14.52 11.73 -19.77
CA ASP A 165 15.99 11.72 -19.83
C ASP A 165 16.63 12.49 -18.65
N ASN A 166 15.86 13.33 -17.97
CA ASN A 166 16.29 14.10 -16.79
C ASN A 166 15.81 13.50 -15.45
N GLN A 167 15.30 12.26 -15.45
CA GLN A 167 14.79 11.62 -14.23
C GLN A 167 15.87 11.38 -13.17
N LEU A 168 15.44 11.12 -11.93
CA LEU A 168 16.35 10.66 -10.86
C LEU A 168 17.13 9.42 -11.30
N ARG A 169 18.38 9.31 -10.86
CA ARG A 169 19.25 8.17 -11.19
C ARG A 169 18.89 6.93 -10.36
N ASP A 170 19.38 5.79 -10.81
CA ASP A 170 19.22 4.53 -10.10
C ASP A 170 19.76 4.58 -8.66
N GLU A 171 18.88 4.38 -7.70
CA GLU A 171 19.19 4.23 -6.28
C GLU A 171 18.41 3.03 -5.71
N PRO A 172 19.11 1.97 -5.24
CA PRO A 172 18.47 0.87 -4.52
C PRO A 172 17.83 1.36 -3.23
N THR A 173 16.65 0.86 -2.92
CA THR A 173 15.87 1.28 -1.76
C THR A 173 15.66 0.17 -0.75
N LEU A 174 15.65 0.54 0.53
CA LEU A 174 15.21 -0.30 1.63
C LEU A 174 14.32 0.54 2.55
N GLN A 175 13.12 0.06 2.83
CA GLN A 175 12.14 0.78 3.63
C GLN A 175 11.49 -0.16 4.65
N LEU A 176 11.49 0.25 5.92
CA LEU A 176 10.83 -0.44 7.01
C LEU A 176 9.68 0.43 7.53
N LEU A 177 8.49 -0.14 7.64
CA LEU A 177 7.30 0.52 8.14
C LEU A 177 6.70 -0.26 9.31
N TYR A 178 6.28 0.48 10.33
CA TYR A 178 5.41 -0.01 11.39
C TYR A 178 4.26 0.95 11.60
N GLU A 179 3.03 0.45 11.63
CA GLU A 179 1.84 1.24 11.93
C GLU A 179 0.91 0.47 12.86
N GLN A 180 0.32 1.19 13.81
CA GLN A 180 -0.74 0.69 14.66
C GLN A 180 -1.99 1.54 14.48
N LYS A 181 -3.11 0.88 14.19
CA LYS A 181 -4.45 1.46 14.19
C LYS A 181 -5.24 0.93 15.38
N ARG A 182 -5.96 1.79 16.08
CA ARG A 182 -6.84 1.45 17.20
C ARG A 182 -8.21 2.06 17.01
N ARG A 183 -9.24 1.22 17.02
CA ARG A 183 -10.64 1.65 17.12
C ARG A 183 -10.91 2.00 18.57
N LEU A 184 -11.08 3.29 18.85
CA LEU A 184 -11.27 3.79 20.23
C LEU A 184 -12.71 3.65 20.70
N PHE A 185 -13.66 3.83 19.79
CA PHE A 185 -15.08 3.60 20.00
C PHE A 185 -15.75 3.22 18.69
N SER A 186 -16.85 2.47 18.78
CA SER A 186 -17.71 2.11 17.66
C SER A 186 -19.08 1.78 18.20
N ASP A 187 -20.09 2.50 17.74
CA ASP A 187 -21.48 2.30 18.15
C ASP A 187 -22.39 2.21 16.93
N THR A 188 -23.35 1.30 16.99
CA THR A 188 -24.38 1.12 15.96
C THR A 188 -25.74 1.52 16.54
N TRP A 189 -26.41 2.44 15.85
CA TRP A 189 -27.76 2.90 16.18
C TRP A 189 -28.83 2.15 15.36
N ARG A 190 -30.05 2.69 15.33
CA ARG A 190 -31.17 2.08 14.57
C ARG A 190 -30.85 1.99 13.07
N ASN A 191 -31.32 0.91 12.46
CA ASN A 191 -31.20 0.64 11.02
C ASN A 191 -29.75 0.57 10.53
N ASN A 192 -28.84 0.00 11.33
CA ASN A 192 -27.40 -0.14 11.05
C ASN A 192 -26.68 1.18 10.74
N PHE A 193 -27.27 2.32 11.08
CA PHE A 193 -26.57 3.60 11.03
C PHE A 193 -25.64 3.66 12.24
N GLY A 194 -24.35 3.80 12.03
CA GLY A 194 -23.36 3.77 13.11
C GLY A 194 -22.28 4.82 12.92
N HIS A 195 -21.37 4.87 13.89
CA HIS A 195 -20.18 5.69 13.86
C HIS A 195 -19.03 5.02 14.59
N ASP A 196 -17.80 5.32 14.19
CA ASP A 196 -16.61 4.90 14.89
C ASP A 196 -15.49 5.95 14.81
N PHE A 197 -14.47 5.76 15.65
CA PHE A 197 -13.25 6.54 15.57
C PHE A 197 -12.04 5.64 15.69
N ILE A 198 -11.16 5.76 14.71
CA ILE A 198 -9.94 4.98 14.58
C ILE A 198 -8.75 5.94 14.68
N ALA A 199 -7.98 5.83 15.74
CA ALA A 199 -6.70 6.51 15.86
C ALA A 199 -5.59 5.67 15.24
N HIS A 200 -4.57 6.31 14.68
CA HIS A 200 -3.39 5.63 14.18
C HIS A 200 -2.10 6.35 14.58
N ALA A 201 -1.03 5.58 14.70
CA ALA A 201 0.33 6.07 14.84
C ALA A 201 1.30 5.08 14.20
N GLY A 202 2.36 5.60 13.60
CA GLY A 202 3.34 4.78 12.89
C GLY A 202 4.67 5.48 12.68
N ALA A 203 5.61 4.70 12.18
CA ALA A 203 6.95 5.13 11.84
C ALA A 203 7.39 4.46 10.54
N SER A 204 8.14 5.22 9.74
CA SER A 204 8.80 4.75 8.53
C SER A 204 10.29 5.08 8.62
N LEU A 205 11.15 4.12 8.30
CA LEU A 205 12.60 4.26 8.33
C LEU A 205 13.23 3.61 7.10
N GLY A 206 13.94 4.40 6.31
CA GLY A 206 14.58 3.97 5.08
C GLY A 206 15.10 5.13 4.26
N ASN A 207 15.68 4.83 3.10
CA ASN A 207 16.17 5.85 2.17
C ASN A 207 15.11 6.38 1.18
N VAL A 208 13.89 5.84 1.20
CA VAL A 208 12.74 6.40 0.47
C VAL A 208 12.08 7.49 1.31
N ALA A 209 11.71 7.14 2.54
CA ALA A 209 11.11 8.06 3.49
C ALA A 209 11.50 7.72 4.93
N THR A 210 11.77 8.74 5.74
CA THR A 210 11.96 8.58 7.18
C THR A 210 11.08 9.58 7.91
N HIS A 211 10.07 9.09 8.63
CA HIS A 211 9.09 9.95 9.30
C HIS A 211 8.36 9.21 10.42
N LEU A 212 7.67 9.98 11.26
CA LEU A 212 6.64 9.50 12.18
C LEU A 212 5.28 10.02 11.69
N ASN A 213 4.23 9.24 11.87
CA ASN A 213 2.86 9.65 11.58
C ASN A 213 1.94 9.38 12.76
N PHE A 214 0.90 10.20 12.88
CA PHE A 214 -0.20 10.01 13.82
C PHE A 214 -1.43 10.75 13.31
N GLY A 215 -2.61 10.21 13.61
CA GLY A 215 -3.85 10.81 13.15
C GLY A 215 -5.08 10.06 13.65
N GLY A 216 -6.24 10.45 13.16
CA GLY A 216 -7.50 9.79 13.47
C GLY A 216 -8.50 9.94 12.35
N GLU A 217 -9.34 8.93 12.19
CA GLU A 217 -10.43 8.88 11.23
C GLU A 217 -11.74 8.72 12.01
N TYR A 218 -12.68 9.64 11.84
CA TYR A 218 -14.05 9.50 12.32
C TYR A 218 -14.94 9.11 11.16
N ARG A 219 -15.70 8.02 11.31
CA ARG A 219 -16.62 7.54 10.27
C ARG A 219 -18.03 7.54 10.81
N VAL A 220 -18.98 7.84 9.94
CA VAL A 220 -20.41 7.80 10.23
C VAL A 220 -21.14 7.39 8.97
N GLY A 221 -22.04 6.42 9.06
CA GLY A 221 -22.71 5.87 7.89
C GLY A 221 -23.58 4.66 8.18
N TRP A 222 -24.23 4.15 7.15
CA TRP A 222 -24.97 2.89 7.20
C TRP A 222 -24.05 1.73 6.93
N ASP A 223 -24.24 0.63 7.68
CA ASP A 223 -23.50 -0.62 7.53
C ASP A 223 -21.99 -0.38 7.46
N LEU A 224 -21.46 0.39 8.42
CA LEU A 224 -20.02 0.64 8.50
C LEU A 224 -19.27 -0.71 8.54
N PRO A 225 -18.32 -0.93 7.61
CA PRO A 225 -17.59 -2.18 7.55
C PRO A 225 -16.71 -2.34 8.79
N ASP A 226 -16.61 -3.58 9.29
CA ASP A 226 -15.64 -3.93 10.31
C ASP A 226 -14.24 -4.00 9.68
N ASP A 227 -13.63 -2.83 9.48
CA ASP A 227 -12.26 -2.63 9.03
C ASP A 227 -11.60 -1.47 9.79
N PHE A 228 -10.32 -1.21 9.51
CA PHE A 228 -9.54 -0.15 10.16
C PHE A 228 -9.43 1.11 9.31
N GLY A 229 -10.52 1.48 8.63
CA GLY A 229 -10.63 2.72 7.87
C GLY A 229 -9.83 2.70 6.57
N THR A 230 -9.58 3.89 6.04
CA THR A 230 -8.86 4.05 4.77
C THR A 230 -7.41 3.60 4.86
N SER A 231 -6.93 2.96 3.79
CA SER A 231 -5.51 2.67 3.57
C SER A 231 -5.07 3.38 2.29
N ALA A 232 -4.23 4.41 2.43
CA ALA A 232 -3.47 4.94 1.31
C ALA A 232 -2.36 3.94 0.94
N VAL A 233 -1.99 3.87 -0.34
CA VAL A 233 -0.70 3.28 -0.70
C VAL A 233 0.41 4.20 -0.18
N ARG A 234 1.34 3.61 0.56
CA ARG A 234 2.43 4.32 1.22
C ARG A 234 3.72 3.95 0.52
N ALA A 235 4.54 4.96 0.25
CA ALA A 235 5.94 4.84 -0.14
C ALA A 235 6.82 5.47 0.94
#